data_AF-R7MXX3-F1
#
_entry.id   AF-R7MXX3-F1
#
_cell.length_a   1.000
_cell.length_b   1.000
_cell.length_c   1.000
_cell.angle_alpha   90.00
_cell.angle_beta   90.00
_cell.angle_gamma   90.00
#
_symmetry.space_group_name_H-M   'P 1'
#
loop_
_entity.id
_entity.type
_entity.pdbx_description
1 polymer ?
#
loop_
_entity_poly.entity_id
_entity_poly.type
_entity_poly.pdbx_seq_one_letter_code
_entity_poly.pdbx_strand_id
1 'polypeptide(L)'
;MKTTISMAATTVPRVVHPYKTRNGGATVTVFVPYNCHNHCPFCINKAEYEDMTGFSEEAICRSIRLMDSITPFCDFVFTGGEPFANMESLQRMLDCIPVTHKVYINTTLPVFENQSEDDIVAFTERNRHKITCINVSRHMQHYVQESNDALLSRLAVPFRINCVLYKKYPADQLKPYLERFRHIDGASIQFRFDYTETTPDNLYEEGHDHILHDLKKIADYTGLDGCRMRCGFHFDYKGMELTYHKTLPYSTVIERDRRDDKEYDILYDILIKQTGDIHSDWDGTPLDIEAYKRVVFEPYDLKWIQRSRTGLSKRLPFLKTACAIFH
;
A
#
# COMPACT_ATOMS: atom_id res chain seq x y z
N MET A 1 20.23 21.13 -7.83
CA MET A 1 20.96 20.03 -7.17
C MET A 1 19.92 19.00 -6.74
N LYS A 2 19.92 17.82 -7.36
CA LYS A 2 19.06 16.70 -6.95
C LYS A 2 19.69 16.10 -5.70
N THR A 3 19.08 16.31 -4.54
CA THR A 3 19.44 15.59 -3.33
C THR A 3 18.89 14.17 -3.49
N THR A 4 19.73 13.28 -4.02
CA THR A 4 19.49 11.84 -3.92
C THR A 4 19.61 11.50 -2.45
N ILE A 5 18.48 11.30 -1.77
CA ILE A 5 18.50 10.63 -0.46
C ILE A 5 18.81 9.18 -0.77
N SER A 6 20.11 8.87 -0.89
CA SER A 6 20.58 7.53 -0.62
C SER A 6 20.24 7.30 0.85
N MET A 7 19.28 6.40 1.12
CA MET A 7 19.22 5.77 2.43
C MET A 7 20.49 4.94 2.54
N ALA A 8 21.59 5.60 2.92
CA ALA A 8 22.84 4.94 3.20
C ALA A 8 22.52 3.92 4.29
N ALA A 9 22.69 2.64 3.96
CA ALA A 9 22.68 1.56 4.93
C ALA A 9 23.54 2.03 6.10
N THR A 10 22.90 2.28 7.24
CA THR A 10 23.59 2.81 8.40
C THR A 10 24.56 1.73 8.83
N THR A 11 25.86 1.99 8.73
CA THR A 11 26.95 1.02 9.01
C THR A 11 27.10 0.69 10.50
N VAL A 12 26.15 1.15 11.33
CA VAL A 12 26.03 0.73 12.72
C VAL A 12 25.19 -0.55 12.72
N PRO A 13 25.72 -1.68 13.21
CA PRO A 13 24.93 -2.90 13.35
C PRO A 13 23.70 -2.58 14.20
N ARG A 14 22.52 -2.67 13.59
CA ARG A 14 21.26 -2.54 14.32
C ARG A 14 21.21 -3.65 15.37
N VAL A 15 20.93 -3.30 16.61
CA VAL A 15 20.59 -4.28 17.64
C VAL A 15 19.27 -4.92 17.20
N VAL A 16 19.31 -6.20 16.86
CA VAL A 16 18.10 -6.95 16.47
C VAL A 16 17.42 -7.39 17.76
N HIS A 17 16.17 -6.96 17.93
CA HIS A 17 15.32 -7.34 19.05
C HIS A 17 14.43 -8.52 18.65
N PRO A 18 13.83 -9.26 19.60
CA PRO A 18 12.79 -10.22 19.27
C PRO A 18 11.68 -9.55 18.45
N TYR A 19 11.12 -10.27 17.47
CA TYR A 19 10.06 -9.72 16.64
C TYR A 19 8.70 -9.77 17.33
N LYS A 20 7.89 -8.77 17.02
CA LYS A 20 6.45 -8.73 17.32
C LYS A 20 5.67 -8.30 16.08
N THR A 21 4.45 -8.81 15.90
CA THR A 21 3.58 -8.36 14.80
C THR A 21 2.11 -8.55 15.14
N ARG A 22 1.21 -7.97 14.34
CA ARG A 22 -0.24 -8.12 14.53
C ARG A 22 -0.68 -9.57 14.37
N ASN A 23 -1.78 -9.95 15.01
CA ASN A 23 -2.48 -11.21 14.74
C ASN A 23 -2.74 -11.34 13.24
N GLY A 24 -2.35 -12.47 12.66
CA GLY A 24 -2.36 -12.70 11.22
C GLY A 24 -1.01 -12.49 10.54
N GLY A 25 -0.08 -11.74 11.15
CA GLY A 25 1.27 -11.49 10.62
C GLY A 25 1.45 -10.11 10.00
N ALA A 26 2.71 -9.74 9.76
CA ALA A 26 3.05 -8.55 8.99
C ALA A 26 2.61 -8.71 7.54
N THR A 27 2.26 -7.61 6.86
CA THR A 27 1.94 -7.65 5.44
C THR A 27 3.19 -8.04 4.65
N VAL A 28 3.07 -8.91 3.66
CA VAL A 28 4.19 -9.28 2.79
C VAL A 28 4.10 -8.49 1.48
N THR A 29 5.02 -7.57 1.28
CA THR A 29 5.13 -6.75 0.07
C THR A 29 6.10 -7.39 -0.92
N VAL A 30 5.62 -7.79 -2.09
CA VAL A 30 6.37 -8.48 -3.13
C VAL A 30 6.77 -7.51 -4.24
N PHE A 31 8.06 -7.38 -4.49
CA PHE A 31 8.63 -6.52 -5.52
C PHE A 31 8.78 -7.25 -6.86
N VAL A 32 8.19 -6.68 -7.90
CA VAL A 32 8.36 -7.11 -9.29
C VAL A 32 9.29 -6.15 -10.04
N PRO A 33 10.11 -6.65 -10.98
CA PRO A 33 11.19 -5.89 -11.61
C PRO A 33 10.74 -5.08 -12.84
N TYR A 34 9.47 -5.15 -13.23
CA TYR A 34 9.03 -4.66 -14.53
C TYR A 34 8.88 -3.15 -14.53
N ASN A 35 9.69 -2.43 -15.32
CA ASN A 35 9.65 -0.96 -15.33
C ASN A 35 8.22 -0.42 -15.58
N CYS A 36 7.73 0.42 -14.66
CA CYS A 36 6.39 1.01 -14.78
C CYS A 36 6.31 2.18 -15.76
N HIS A 37 7.44 2.64 -16.30
CA HIS A 37 7.60 3.77 -17.22
C HIS A 37 7.04 5.12 -16.73
N ASN A 38 6.52 5.18 -15.49
CA ASN A 38 5.86 6.34 -14.92
C ASN A 38 6.81 7.38 -14.34
N HIS A 39 8.11 7.11 -14.23
CA HIS A 39 9.15 8.11 -13.92
C HIS A 39 8.81 9.10 -12.77
N CYS A 40 8.00 8.68 -11.79
CA CYS A 40 7.45 9.59 -10.80
C CYS A 40 8.58 10.16 -9.93
N PRO A 41 8.61 11.48 -9.66
CA PRO A 41 9.69 12.11 -8.90
C PRO A 41 9.76 11.67 -7.43
N PHE A 42 8.69 11.06 -6.92
CA PHE A 42 8.55 10.53 -5.56
C PHE A 42 8.68 9.00 -5.48
N CYS A 43 9.01 8.32 -6.58
CA CYS A 43 9.25 6.90 -6.54
C CYS A 43 10.63 6.60 -5.94
N ILE A 44 10.68 6.14 -4.68
CA ILE A 44 11.94 5.77 -4.02
C ILE A 44 12.48 4.42 -4.48
N ASN A 45 11.60 3.52 -4.94
CA ASN A 45 11.96 2.15 -5.31
C ASN A 45 12.39 2.04 -6.77
N LYS A 46 12.52 3.15 -7.50
CA LYS A 46 12.82 3.16 -8.93
C LYS A 46 14.11 2.41 -9.25
N ALA A 47 15.16 2.64 -8.46
CA ALA A 47 16.44 1.97 -8.64
C ALA A 47 16.33 0.44 -8.51
N GLU A 48 15.36 -0.06 -7.75
CA GLU A 48 15.18 -1.48 -7.51
C GLU A 48 14.58 -2.23 -8.70
N TYR A 49 13.73 -1.58 -9.52
CA TYR A 49 13.12 -2.20 -10.69
C TYR A 49 13.64 -1.62 -12.03
N GLU A 50 14.57 -0.66 -11.99
CA GLU A 50 15.33 -0.24 -13.18
C GLU A 50 16.43 -1.23 -13.55
N ASP A 51 16.94 -1.96 -12.58
CA ASP A 51 17.94 -3.01 -12.77
C ASP A 51 17.31 -4.38 -12.46
N MET A 52 17.12 -5.22 -13.47
CA MET A 52 16.59 -6.57 -13.30
C MET A 52 17.67 -7.60 -12.93
N THR A 53 18.91 -7.17 -12.67
CA THR A 53 20.00 -8.06 -12.29
C THR A 53 19.63 -8.84 -11.03
N GLY A 54 19.74 -10.16 -11.09
CA GLY A 54 19.41 -11.05 -9.98
C GLY A 54 17.91 -11.34 -9.82
N PHE A 55 17.03 -10.81 -10.68
CA PHE A 55 15.61 -11.18 -10.65
C PHE A 55 15.42 -12.69 -10.74
N SER A 56 14.61 -13.25 -9.82
CA SER A 56 14.27 -14.66 -9.82
C SER A 56 12.83 -14.88 -9.36
N GLU A 57 11.93 -15.09 -10.32
CA GLU A 57 10.53 -15.45 -10.06
C GLU A 57 10.43 -16.72 -9.18
N GLU A 58 11.28 -17.72 -9.43
CA GLU A 58 11.30 -18.95 -8.65
C GLU A 58 11.69 -18.68 -7.19
N ALA A 59 12.68 -17.81 -6.95
CA ALA A 59 13.08 -17.41 -5.61
C ALA A 59 11.96 -16.63 -4.89
N ILE A 60 11.31 -15.69 -5.58
CA ILE A 60 10.13 -14.99 -5.06
C ILE A 60 9.04 -16.00 -4.67
N CYS A 61 8.72 -16.97 -5.53
CA CYS A 61 7.74 -18.00 -5.24
C CYS A 61 8.13 -18.86 -4.02
N ARG A 62 9.42 -19.18 -3.84
CA ARG A 62 9.90 -19.88 -2.63
C ARG A 62 9.70 -19.02 -1.37
N SER A 63 10.00 -17.73 -1.46
CA SER A 63 9.84 -16.79 -0.35
C SER A 63 8.37 -16.56 0.02
N ILE A 64 7.47 -16.49 -0.96
CA ILE A 64 6.01 -16.46 -0.73
C ILE A 64 5.57 -17.69 0.07
N ARG A 65 5.96 -18.90 -0.36
CA ARG A 65 5.61 -20.15 0.33
C ARG A 65 6.20 -20.21 1.74
N LEU A 66 7.42 -19.69 1.92
CA LEU A 66 8.03 -19.60 3.24
C LEU A 66 7.23 -18.67 4.15
N MET A 67 6.81 -17.49 3.68
CA MET A 67 6.02 -16.55 4.49
C MET A 67 4.62 -17.07 4.80
N ASP A 68 3.95 -17.73 3.86
CA ASP A 68 2.70 -18.47 4.10
C ASP A 68 2.89 -19.50 5.24
N SER A 69 3.95 -20.30 5.20
CA SER A 69 4.20 -21.33 6.22
C SER A 69 4.40 -20.78 7.64
N ILE A 70 4.82 -19.51 7.78
CA ILE A 70 5.05 -18.86 9.09
C ILE A 70 3.82 -18.06 9.52
N THR A 71 3.19 -17.33 8.60
CA THR A 71 2.02 -16.48 8.86
C THR A 71 0.93 -16.71 7.81
N PRO A 72 0.12 -17.77 7.93
CA PRO A 72 -0.80 -18.25 6.87
C PRO A 72 -2.07 -17.40 6.68
N PHE A 73 -2.16 -16.26 7.38
CA PHE A 73 -3.30 -15.34 7.33
C PHE A 73 -2.86 -13.89 7.10
N CYS A 74 -1.60 -13.66 6.74
CA CYS A 74 -1.11 -12.31 6.47
C CYS A 74 -1.64 -11.79 5.13
N ASP A 75 -1.48 -10.49 4.88
CA ASP A 75 -1.86 -9.89 3.61
C ASP A 75 -0.66 -9.86 2.67
N PHE A 76 -0.85 -10.11 1.37
CA PHE A 76 0.17 -9.94 0.33
C PHE A 76 -0.12 -8.71 -0.54
N VAL A 77 0.93 -7.98 -0.91
CA VAL A 77 0.83 -6.81 -1.79
C VAL A 77 1.87 -6.92 -2.91
N PHE A 78 1.43 -7.00 -4.17
CA PHE A 78 2.34 -6.91 -5.31
C PHE A 78 2.60 -5.45 -5.69
N THR A 79 3.87 -5.08 -5.80
CA THR A 79 4.32 -3.72 -6.14
C THR A 79 5.75 -3.76 -6.70
N GLY A 80 6.50 -2.65 -6.62
CA GLY A 80 7.82 -2.48 -7.24
C GLY A 80 7.67 -1.63 -8.48
N GLY A 81 7.87 -2.24 -9.65
CA GLY A 81 7.53 -1.64 -10.93
C GLY A 81 6.04 -1.77 -11.28
N GLU A 82 5.72 -2.49 -12.37
CA GLU A 82 4.36 -2.71 -12.86
C GLU A 82 4.01 -4.21 -12.86
N PRO A 83 3.25 -4.71 -11.87
CA PRO A 83 2.88 -6.12 -11.79
C PRO A 83 2.16 -6.68 -13.02
N PHE A 84 1.36 -5.88 -13.71
CA PHE A 84 0.63 -6.34 -14.89
C PHE A 84 1.49 -6.40 -16.16
N ALA A 85 2.74 -5.93 -16.14
CA ALA A 85 3.64 -5.99 -17.30
C ALA A 85 4.03 -7.43 -17.69
N ASN A 86 3.91 -8.39 -16.76
CA ASN A 86 4.07 -9.81 -17.05
C ASN A 86 3.01 -10.63 -16.28
N MET A 87 1.83 -10.78 -16.89
CA MET A 87 0.71 -11.49 -16.28
C MET A 87 0.97 -12.98 -16.05
N GLU A 88 1.83 -13.63 -16.84
CA GLU A 88 2.17 -15.05 -16.61
C GLU A 88 2.97 -15.23 -15.32
N SER A 89 3.99 -14.38 -15.12
CA SER A 89 4.78 -14.34 -13.89
C SER A 89 3.91 -13.98 -12.69
N LEU A 90 3.08 -12.94 -12.83
CA LEU A 90 2.12 -12.57 -11.79
C LEU A 90 1.18 -13.73 -11.44
N GLN A 91 0.68 -14.47 -12.43
CA GLN A 91 -0.16 -15.65 -12.17
C GLN A 91 0.60 -16.72 -11.39
N ARG A 92 1.83 -17.07 -11.77
CA ARG A 92 2.64 -18.08 -11.07
C ARG A 92 2.92 -17.70 -9.62
N MET A 93 3.19 -16.42 -9.36
CA MET A 93 3.34 -15.89 -8.01
C MET A 93 2.02 -15.90 -7.23
N LEU A 94 0.91 -15.51 -7.86
CA LEU A 94 -0.42 -15.61 -7.27
C LEU A 94 -0.73 -17.05 -6.88
N ASP A 95 -0.50 -18.03 -7.76
CA ASP A 95 -0.78 -19.45 -7.53
C ASP A 95 -0.07 -20.01 -6.29
N CYS A 96 1.04 -19.39 -5.86
CA CYS A 96 1.76 -19.75 -4.64
C CYS A 96 1.10 -19.25 -3.33
N ILE A 97 0.17 -18.30 -3.40
CA ILE A 97 -0.49 -17.70 -2.23
C ILE A 97 -1.81 -18.43 -1.96
N PRO A 98 -2.02 -19.07 -0.80
CA PRO A 98 -3.33 -19.65 -0.46
C PRO A 98 -4.47 -18.61 -0.35
N VAL A 99 -5.72 -19.04 -0.49
CA VAL A 99 -6.91 -18.16 -0.36
C VAL A 99 -7.20 -17.70 1.07
N THR A 100 -6.41 -18.14 2.05
CA THR A 100 -6.45 -17.65 3.43
C THR A 100 -5.90 -16.24 3.56
N HIS A 101 -5.12 -15.78 2.58
CA HIS A 101 -4.56 -14.43 2.52
C HIS A 101 -5.46 -13.47 1.75
N LYS A 102 -5.39 -12.18 2.10
CA LYS A 102 -5.87 -11.11 1.22
C LYS A 102 -4.74 -10.72 0.28
N VAL A 103 -5.06 -10.46 -0.99
CA VAL A 103 -4.07 -10.07 -2.00
C VAL A 103 -4.41 -8.72 -2.61
N TYR A 104 -3.45 -7.81 -2.58
CA TYR A 104 -3.55 -6.49 -3.18
C TYR A 104 -2.53 -6.34 -4.31
N ILE A 105 -2.89 -5.57 -5.33
CA ILE A 105 -1.97 -5.27 -6.44
C ILE A 105 -1.89 -3.75 -6.58
N ASN A 106 -0.69 -3.19 -6.44
CA ASN A 106 -0.40 -1.79 -6.71
C ASN A 106 0.10 -1.66 -8.15
N THR A 107 -0.59 -0.86 -8.97
CA THR A 107 -0.30 -0.74 -10.40
C THR A 107 -0.60 0.68 -10.88
N THR A 108 0.03 1.12 -11.95
CA THR A 108 -0.39 2.34 -12.66
C THR A 108 -1.38 2.03 -13.77
N LEU A 109 -1.59 0.75 -14.11
CA LEU A 109 -2.31 0.30 -15.31
C LEU A 109 -1.97 1.19 -16.51
N PRO A 110 -0.71 1.22 -16.97
CA PRO A 110 -0.33 2.01 -18.14
C PRO A 110 -0.99 1.43 -19.39
N VAL A 111 -0.96 2.17 -20.49
CA VAL A 111 -1.22 1.56 -21.80
C VAL A 111 -0.06 0.61 -22.12
N PHE A 112 -0.39 -0.65 -22.39
CA PHE A 112 0.58 -1.68 -22.76
C PHE A 112 0.63 -1.82 -24.29
N GLU A 113 1.82 -1.99 -24.87
CA GLU A 113 1.97 -2.18 -26.32
C GLU A 113 1.44 -3.55 -26.79
N ASN A 114 1.63 -4.58 -25.96
CA ASN A 114 1.38 -5.98 -26.30
C ASN A 114 0.24 -6.61 -25.50
N GLN A 115 -0.58 -5.80 -24.83
CA GLN A 115 -1.66 -6.27 -23.97
C GLN A 115 -2.83 -5.31 -24.03
N SER A 116 -4.03 -5.86 -24.23
CA SER A 116 -5.27 -5.09 -24.30
C SER A 116 -5.89 -4.87 -22.91
N GLU A 117 -6.84 -3.93 -22.84
CA GLU A 117 -7.71 -3.76 -21.69
C GLU A 117 -8.54 -5.03 -21.40
N ASP A 118 -8.91 -5.78 -22.43
CA ASP A 118 -9.70 -7.02 -22.31
C ASP A 118 -8.89 -8.13 -21.62
N ASP A 119 -7.56 -8.17 -21.85
CA ASP A 119 -6.68 -9.13 -21.19
C ASP A 119 -6.58 -8.86 -19.68
N ILE A 120 -6.53 -7.57 -19.28
CA ILE A 120 -6.60 -7.17 -17.87
C ILE A 120 -7.93 -7.65 -17.25
N VAL A 121 -9.05 -7.37 -17.92
CA VAL A 121 -10.38 -7.77 -17.43
C VAL A 121 -10.45 -9.28 -17.27
N ALA A 122 -10.03 -10.05 -18.28
CA ALA A 122 -10.00 -11.51 -18.22
C ALA A 122 -9.11 -12.04 -17.09
N PHE A 123 -7.96 -11.41 -16.84
CA PHE A 123 -7.09 -11.75 -15.72
C PHE A 123 -7.78 -11.50 -14.37
N THR A 124 -8.45 -10.35 -14.20
CA THR A 124 -9.18 -10.04 -12.97
C THR A 124 -10.35 -10.99 -12.73
N GLU A 125 -11.08 -11.36 -13.79
CA GLU A 125 -12.21 -12.30 -13.69
C GLU A 125 -11.74 -13.69 -13.25
N ARG A 126 -10.66 -14.20 -13.87
CA ARG A 126 -10.04 -15.48 -13.49
C ARG A 126 -9.63 -15.51 -12.01
N ASN A 127 -9.10 -14.40 -11.52
CA ASN A 127 -8.52 -14.29 -10.18
C ASN A 127 -9.44 -13.59 -9.16
N ARG A 128 -10.73 -13.40 -9.45
CA ARG A 128 -11.66 -12.64 -8.59
C ARG A 128 -11.85 -13.20 -7.19
N HIS A 129 -11.60 -14.49 -7.03
CA HIS A 129 -11.68 -15.21 -5.75
C HIS A 129 -10.43 -15.02 -4.89
N LYS A 130 -9.39 -14.37 -5.43
CA LYS A 130 -8.06 -14.30 -4.83
C LYS A 130 -7.56 -12.88 -4.65
N ILE A 131 -7.82 -12.01 -5.63
CA ILE A 131 -7.46 -10.59 -5.56
C ILE A 131 -8.53 -9.85 -4.75
N THR A 132 -8.12 -9.31 -3.60
CA THR A 132 -8.97 -8.53 -2.70
C THR A 132 -9.24 -7.14 -3.26
N CYS A 133 -8.21 -6.45 -3.73
CA CYS A 133 -8.35 -5.12 -4.32
C CYS A 133 -7.14 -4.73 -5.19
N ILE A 134 -7.40 -4.01 -6.28
CA ILE A 134 -6.37 -3.38 -7.11
C ILE A 134 -6.27 -1.90 -6.75
N ASN A 135 -5.10 -1.47 -6.28
CA ASN A 135 -4.79 -0.09 -6.02
C ASN A 135 -4.21 0.53 -7.30
N VAL A 136 -5.03 1.31 -8.00
CA VAL A 136 -4.68 1.94 -9.28
C VAL A 136 -4.15 3.34 -9.02
N SER A 137 -2.89 3.57 -9.40
CA SER A 137 -2.27 4.88 -9.25
C SER A 137 -2.75 5.81 -10.36
N ARG A 138 -3.35 6.94 -9.96
CA ARG A 138 -3.73 8.05 -10.84
C ARG A 138 -3.27 9.32 -10.17
N HIS A 139 -2.29 10.01 -10.74
CA HIS A 139 -1.76 11.22 -10.14
C HIS A 139 -2.42 12.45 -10.76
N MET A 140 -2.52 13.55 -10.00
CA MET A 140 -3.03 14.81 -10.54
C MET A 140 -2.14 15.38 -11.66
N GLN A 141 -0.87 14.94 -11.71
CA GLN A 141 0.05 15.17 -12.80
C GLN A 141 0.33 13.84 -13.50
N HIS A 142 0.28 13.84 -14.82
CA HIS A 142 0.51 12.63 -15.61
C HIS A 142 2.01 12.44 -15.84
N TYR A 143 2.53 11.28 -15.44
CA TYR A 143 3.93 10.91 -15.66
C TYR A 143 4.09 9.69 -16.59
N VAL A 144 2.98 9.01 -16.94
CA VAL A 144 2.85 7.95 -17.95
C VAL A 144 1.54 8.14 -18.70
N GLN A 145 1.42 7.54 -19.88
CA GLN A 145 0.13 7.34 -20.51
C GLN A 145 -0.67 6.30 -19.71
N GLU A 146 -1.66 6.78 -18.97
CA GLU A 146 -2.60 5.95 -18.21
C GLU A 146 -3.58 5.24 -19.15
N SER A 147 -4.01 4.02 -18.80
CA SER A 147 -5.18 3.37 -19.43
C SER A 147 -6.45 4.20 -19.25
N ASN A 148 -7.42 3.99 -20.14
CA ASN A 148 -8.70 4.70 -20.10
C ASN A 148 -9.43 4.40 -18.79
N ASP A 149 -10.01 5.42 -18.15
CA ASP A 149 -10.76 5.22 -16.90
C ASP A 149 -11.97 4.29 -17.09
N ALA A 150 -12.48 4.13 -18.32
CA ALA A 150 -13.51 3.15 -18.64
C ALA A 150 -13.09 1.70 -18.33
N LEU A 151 -11.79 1.39 -18.30
CA LEU A 151 -11.28 0.09 -17.84
C LEU A 151 -11.64 -0.17 -16.37
N LEU A 152 -11.65 0.87 -15.52
CA LEU A 152 -11.89 0.73 -14.09
C LEU A 152 -13.28 0.13 -13.81
N SER A 153 -14.30 0.59 -14.55
CA SER A 153 -15.67 0.06 -14.47
C SER A 153 -15.80 -1.40 -14.93
N ARG A 154 -14.78 -1.94 -15.60
CA ARG A 154 -14.78 -3.29 -16.18
C ARG A 154 -13.96 -4.29 -15.36
N LEU A 155 -13.19 -3.83 -14.37
CA LEU A 155 -12.42 -4.73 -13.50
C LEU A 155 -13.39 -5.64 -12.72
N ALA A 156 -13.12 -6.94 -12.73
CA ALA A 156 -13.95 -7.93 -12.04
C ALA A 156 -13.70 -8.00 -10.53
N VAL A 157 -12.81 -7.15 -10.01
CA VAL A 157 -12.40 -7.09 -8.61
C VAL A 157 -12.49 -5.66 -8.10
N PRO A 158 -12.66 -5.45 -6.78
CA PRO A 158 -12.64 -4.12 -6.20
C PRO A 158 -11.37 -3.37 -6.60
N PHE A 159 -11.50 -2.07 -6.81
CA PHE A 159 -10.35 -1.20 -7.05
C PHE A 159 -10.44 0.05 -6.17
N ARG A 160 -9.30 0.71 -6.03
CA ARG A 160 -9.19 1.99 -5.36
C ARG A 160 -8.19 2.85 -6.10
N ILE A 161 -8.53 4.12 -6.28
CA ILE A 161 -7.63 5.09 -6.85
C ILE A 161 -6.64 5.55 -5.77
N ASN A 162 -5.35 5.43 -6.04
CA ASN A 162 -4.29 5.95 -5.18
C ASN A 162 -3.66 7.19 -5.83
N CYS A 163 -3.55 8.27 -5.06
CA CYS A 163 -2.91 9.50 -5.52
C CYS A 163 -1.98 10.06 -4.44
N VAL A 164 -0.68 10.09 -4.73
CA VAL A 164 0.28 10.83 -3.90
C VAL A 164 0.10 12.33 -4.15
N LEU A 165 -0.19 13.10 -3.10
CA LEU A 165 -0.22 14.55 -3.15
C LEU A 165 1.18 15.09 -2.83
N TYR A 166 2.02 15.12 -3.85
CA TYR A 166 3.45 15.44 -3.71
C TYR A 166 3.73 16.96 -3.77
N LYS A 167 4.49 17.48 -2.80
CA LYS A 167 4.95 18.89 -2.73
C LYS A 167 3.81 19.90 -2.98
N LYS A 168 3.95 20.74 -4.01
CA LYS A 168 2.98 21.73 -4.46
C LYS A 168 2.01 21.08 -5.44
N TYR A 169 1.17 20.19 -4.93
CA TYR A 169 0.08 19.62 -5.72
C TYR A 169 -0.93 20.74 -6.08
N PRO A 170 -1.60 20.66 -7.25
CA PRO A 170 -2.51 21.71 -7.70
C PRO A 170 -3.85 21.61 -6.92
N ALA A 171 -3.94 22.27 -5.77
CA ALA A 171 -5.08 22.18 -4.86
C ALA A 171 -6.42 22.58 -5.51
N ASP A 172 -6.40 23.53 -6.46
CA ASP A 172 -7.55 23.94 -7.26
C ASP A 172 -8.10 22.81 -8.15
N GLN A 173 -7.25 21.84 -8.50
CA GLN A 173 -7.61 20.67 -9.31
C GLN A 173 -8.15 19.49 -8.48
N LEU A 174 -8.20 19.58 -7.14
CA LEU A 174 -8.75 18.50 -6.32
C LEU A 174 -10.21 18.19 -6.70
N LYS A 175 -11.08 19.19 -6.81
CA LYS A 175 -12.49 18.97 -7.20
C LYS A 175 -12.62 18.33 -8.60
N PRO A 176 -12.00 18.87 -9.66
CA PRO A 176 -11.97 18.20 -10.97
C PRO A 176 -11.49 16.75 -10.90
N TYR A 177 -10.43 16.48 -10.14
CA TYR A 177 -9.88 15.14 -9.97
C TYR A 177 -10.87 14.20 -9.27
N LEU A 178 -11.56 14.67 -8.22
CA LEU A 178 -12.61 13.88 -7.56
C LEU A 178 -13.79 13.59 -8.50
N GLU A 179 -14.25 14.60 -9.26
CA GLU A 179 -15.36 14.45 -10.20
C GLU A 179 -15.05 13.47 -11.35
N ARG A 180 -13.78 13.34 -11.78
CA ARG A 180 -13.33 12.33 -12.76
C ARG A 180 -13.72 10.92 -12.35
N PHE A 181 -13.55 10.55 -11.08
CA PHE A 181 -13.80 9.18 -10.60
C PHE A 181 -15.14 9.00 -9.89
N ARG A 182 -15.79 10.08 -9.43
CA ARG A 182 -17.08 10.01 -8.71
C ARG A 182 -18.18 9.28 -9.50
N HIS A 183 -18.11 9.32 -10.82
CA HIS A 183 -19.07 8.70 -11.72
C HIS A 183 -18.78 7.23 -12.03
N ILE A 184 -17.68 6.68 -11.51
CA ILE A 184 -17.29 5.30 -11.70
C ILE A 184 -17.80 4.51 -10.49
N ASP A 185 -18.70 3.56 -10.73
CA ASP A 185 -19.31 2.76 -9.68
C ASP A 185 -18.23 2.00 -8.89
N GLY A 186 -18.33 2.05 -7.55
CA GLY A 186 -17.38 1.39 -6.65
C GLY A 186 -16.04 2.11 -6.47
N ALA A 187 -15.79 3.22 -7.18
CA ALA A 187 -14.57 3.99 -6.99
C ALA A 187 -14.48 4.59 -5.59
N SER A 188 -13.27 4.54 -5.04
CA SER A 188 -12.85 5.26 -3.83
C SER A 188 -11.49 5.88 -4.12
N ILE A 189 -11.15 6.96 -3.43
CA ILE A 189 -9.87 7.64 -3.61
C ILE A 189 -9.10 7.64 -2.28
N GLN A 190 -7.86 7.17 -2.35
CA GLN A 190 -6.91 7.27 -1.27
C GLN A 190 -5.78 8.23 -1.66
N PHE A 191 -5.82 9.42 -1.07
CA PHE A 191 -4.72 10.35 -1.09
C PHE A 191 -3.62 9.90 -0.13
N ARG A 192 -2.37 10.02 -0.56
CA ARG A 192 -1.19 9.72 0.24
C ARG A 192 -0.39 10.99 0.47
N PHE A 193 -0.03 11.26 1.71
CA PHE A 193 1.05 12.18 2.01
C PHE A 193 2.37 11.60 1.48
N ASP A 194 3.33 12.48 1.20
CA ASP A 194 4.68 12.05 0.85
C ASP A 194 5.36 11.40 2.07
N TYR A 195 5.49 10.08 2.04
CA TYR A 195 6.04 9.34 3.18
C TYR A 195 7.51 9.70 3.44
N THR A 196 8.27 10.22 2.47
CA THR A 196 9.65 10.68 2.71
C THR A 196 9.71 11.90 3.62
N GLU A 197 8.59 12.60 3.76
CA GLU A 197 8.42 13.76 4.65
C GLU A 197 7.61 13.39 5.91
N THR A 198 7.18 12.14 6.08
CA THR A 198 6.41 11.72 7.27
C THR A 198 7.35 11.40 8.42
N THR A 199 7.06 11.97 9.59
CA THR A 199 7.78 11.75 10.85
C THR A 199 6.79 11.36 11.94
N PRO A 200 7.25 10.78 13.06
CA PRO A 200 6.38 10.53 14.21
C PRO A 200 5.64 11.78 14.69
N ASP A 201 6.28 12.95 14.64
CA ASP A 201 5.71 14.22 15.11
C ASP A 201 4.58 14.73 14.20
N ASN A 202 4.69 14.52 12.87
CA ASN A 202 3.69 15.02 11.92
C ASN A 202 2.63 13.98 11.52
N LEU A 203 2.79 12.73 11.97
CA LEU A 203 1.92 11.60 11.60
C LEU A 203 0.45 11.87 11.90
N TYR A 204 0.15 12.48 13.05
CA TYR A 204 -1.21 12.84 13.48
C TYR A 204 -1.43 14.36 13.55
N GLU A 205 -0.48 15.15 13.08
CA GLU A 205 -0.59 16.61 13.08
C GLU A 205 -1.67 17.06 12.10
N GLU A 206 -2.58 17.91 12.56
CA GLU A 206 -3.71 18.44 11.78
C GLU A 206 -3.64 19.95 11.53
N GLY A 207 -3.05 20.72 12.44
CA GLY A 207 -3.14 22.18 12.49
C GLY A 207 -2.27 22.91 11.46
N HIS A 208 -1.23 22.27 10.94
CA HIS A 208 -0.39 22.78 9.86
C HIS A 208 -0.45 21.91 8.59
N ASP A 209 -1.32 20.90 8.58
CA ASP A 209 -1.53 20.05 7.43
C ASP A 209 -2.41 20.73 6.37
N HIS A 210 -1.76 21.32 5.38
CA HIS A 210 -2.44 21.98 4.26
C HIS A 210 -3.29 21.02 3.41
N ILE A 211 -2.88 19.75 3.23
CA ILE A 211 -3.65 18.76 2.48
C ILE A 211 -4.96 18.46 3.21
N LEU A 212 -4.86 18.21 4.52
CA LEU A 212 -6.02 17.96 5.36
C LEU A 212 -6.99 19.14 5.33
N HIS A 213 -6.48 20.36 5.43
CA HIS A 213 -7.29 21.57 5.36
C HIS A 213 -7.99 21.74 4.02
N ASP A 214 -7.31 21.48 2.91
CA ASP A 214 -7.91 21.61 1.58
C ASP A 214 -8.98 20.53 1.33
N LEU A 215 -8.78 19.31 1.82
CA LEU A 215 -9.79 18.25 1.78
C LEU A 215 -11.02 18.58 2.64
N LYS A 216 -10.81 19.10 3.87
CA LYS A 216 -11.90 19.55 4.76
C LYS A 216 -12.76 20.68 4.15
N LYS A 217 -12.24 21.45 3.20
CA LYS A 217 -13.00 22.50 2.49
C LYS A 217 -13.93 21.95 1.39
N ILE A 218 -13.67 20.73 0.90
CA ILE A 218 -14.35 20.19 -0.28
C ILE A 218 -15.13 18.91 -0.03
N ALA A 219 -14.86 18.19 1.06
CA ALA A 219 -15.50 16.93 1.42
C ALA A 219 -15.90 16.90 2.91
N ASP A 220 -16.92 16.12 3.24
CA ASP A 220 -17.43 15.98 4.60
C ASP A 220 -16.52 15.05 5.41
N TYR A 221 -15.84 15.56 6.43
CA TYR A 221 -14.98 14.75 7.29
C TYR A 221 -15.78 13.76 8.17
N THR A 222 -15.42 12.48 8.11
CA THR A 222 -16.14 11.38 8.76
C THR A 222 -15.38 10.75 9.92
N GLY A 223 -14.05 10.88 9.98
CA GLY A 223 -13.26 10.47 11.14
C GLY A 223 -11.78 10.23 10.86
N LEU A 224 -11.09 9.73 11.88
CA LEU A 224 -9.67 9.41 11.87
C LEU A 224 -9.47 8.00 12.44
N ASP A 225 -8.73 7.16 11.72
CA ASP A 225 -8.14 5.95 12.26
C ASP A 225 -6.61 6.05 12.32
N GLY A 226 -5.99 5.13 13.05
CA GLY A 226 -4.54 5.02 13.03
C GLY A 226 -3.98 3.99 14.00
N CYS A 227 -2.68 3.77 13.83
CA CYS A 227 -1.81 2.91 14.64
C CYS A 227 -0.44 3.58 14.84
N ARG A 228 0.56 2.87 15.37
CA ARG A 228 1.89 3.45 15.61
C ARG A 228 2.56 4.00 14.34
N MET A 229 2.31 3.39 13.18
CA MET A 229 3.04 3.70 11.95
C MET A 229 2.27 4.54 10.92
N ARG A 230 0.93 4.57 11.00
CA ARG A 230 0.08 5.17 9.96
C ARG A 230 -1.23 5.70 10.52
N CYS A 231 -1.80 6.68 9.85
CA CYS A 231 -3.13 7.23 10.13
C CYS A 231 -3.94 7.41 8.84
N GLY A 232 -5.27 7.44 8.96
CA GLY A 232 -6.19 7.71 7.86
C GLY A 232 -7.27 8.70 8.25
N PHE A 233 -7.28 9.86 7.61
CA PHE A 233 -8.37 10.83 7.68
C PHE A 233 -9.42 10.48 6.63
N HIS A 234 -10.65 10.25 7.06
CA HIS A 234 -11.75 9.77 6.22
C HIS A 234 -12.73 10.89 5.90
N PHE A 235 -13.24 10.88 4.68
CA PHE A 235 -14.21 11.85 4.18
C PHE A 235 -15.27 11.20 3.29
N ASP A 236 -16.43 11.83 3.20
CA ASP A 236 -17.43 11.60 2.17
C ASP A 236 -17.41 12.76 1.16
N TYR A 237 -17.23 12.45 -0.11
CA TYR A 237 -17.39 13.42 -1.19
C TYR A 237 -18.58 13.03 -2.06
N LYS A 238 -19.75 13.56 -1.71
CA LYS A 238 -21.01 13.33 -2.45
C LYS A 238 -21.30 11.82 -2.62
N GLY A 239 -21.06 11.03 -1.57
CA GLY A 239 -21.24 9.59 -1.58
C GLY A 239 -20.05 8.77 -2.08
N MET A 240 -18.95 9.39 -2.52
CA MET A 240 -17.68 8.68 -2.78
C MET A 240 -16.78 8.74 -1.55
N GLU A 241 -16.24 7.59 -1.16
CA GLU A 241 -15.31 7.48 -0.04
C GLU A 241 -13.93 8.06 -0.39
N LEU A 242 -13.43 8.96 0.46
CA LEU A 242 -12.06 9.45 0.39
C LEU A 242 -11.31 9.12 1.68
N THR A 243 -10.06 8.69 1.54
CA THR A 243 -9.12 8.60 2.66
C THR A 243 -7.87 9.39 2.32
N TYR A 244 -7.40 10.21 3.25
CA TYR A 244 -6.07 10.80 3.21
C TYR A 244 -5.22 10.14 4.29
N HIS A 245 -4.16 9.42 3.91
CA HIS A 245 -3.30 8.75 4.87
C HIS A 245 -1.88 9.28 4.88
N LYS A 246 -1.27 9.14 6.06
CA LYS A 246 0.15 9.33 6.31
C LYS A 246 0.71 8.01 6.85
N THR A 247 1.90 7.64 6.40
CA THR A 247 2.58 6.41 6.83
C THR A 247 4.06 6.72 6.98
N LEU A 248 4.67 6.22 8.05
CA LEU A 248 6.10 6.36 8.29
C LEU A 248 6.92 5.64 7.20
N PRO A 249 8.12 6.12 6.87
CA PRO A 249 8.95 5.59 5.78
C PRO A 249 9.70 4.29 6.16
N TYR A 250 9.22 3.56 7.18
CA TYR A 250 9.83 2.33 7.70
C TYR A 250 8.74 1.33 8.09
N SER A 251 9.11 0.05 8.09
CA SER A 251 8.22 -1.06 8.42
C SER A 251 8.36 -1.54 9.87
N THR A 252 9.48 -1.21 10.52
CA THR A 252 9.75 -1.65 11.89
C THR A 252 9.70 -0.51 12.88
N VAL A 253 8.99 -0.71 13.99
CA VAL A 253 8.99 0.19 15.15
C VAL A 253 9.66 -0.50 16.32
N ILE A 254 10.65 0.14 16.93
CA ILE A 254 11.24 -0.34 18.19
C ILE A 254 10.39 0.18 19.35
N GLU A 255 9.85 -0.74 20.16
CA GLU A 255 9.04 -0.39 21.33
C GLU A 255 9.34 -1.32 22.49
N ARG A 256 9.43 -0.76 23.70
CA ARG A 256 9.52 -1.52 24.95
C ARG A 256 8.13 -1.96 25.40
N ASP A 257 7.88 -3.26 25.45
CA ASP A 257 6.62 -3.78 25.96
C ASP A 257 6.58 -3.68 27.49
N ARG A 258 5.54 -3.04 28.01
CA ARG A 258 5.35 -2.86 29.46
C ARG A 258 5.06 -4.16 30.20
N ARG A 259 4.65 -5.23 29.49
CA ARG A 259 4.26 -6.51 30.10
C ARG A 259 5.46 -7.34 30.53
N ASP A 260 6.55 -7.32 29.75
CA ASP A 260 7.75 -8.11 30.04
C ASP A 260 9.05 -7.29 30.01
N ASP A 261 8.93 -5.97 29.89
CA ASP A 261 10.01 -4.97 30.00
C ASP A 261 11.10 -5.10 28.93
N LYS A 262 10.82 -5.84 27.84
CA LYS A 262 11.71 -6.06 26.70
C LYS A 262 11.43 -5.11 25.55
N GLU A 263 12.48 -4.78 24.82
CA GLU A 263 12.37 -4.11 23.52
C GLU A 263 12.04 -5.14 22.43
N TYR A 264 11.14 -4.74 21.52
CA TYR A 264 10.70 -5.54 20.39
C TYR A 264 10.86 -4.76 19.09
N ASP A 265 11.23 -5.47 18.04
CA ASP A 265 11.10 -5.03 16.66
C ASP A 265 9.67 -5.34 16.19
N ILE A 266 8.79 -4.34 16.22
CA ILE A 266 7.39 -4.47 15.79
C ILE A 266 7.33 -4.35 14.26
N LEU A 267 7.07 -5.47 13.59
CA LEU A 267 6.99 -5.58 12.13
C LEU A 267 5.57 -5.33 11.65
N TYR A 268 5.40 -4.34 10.77
CA TYR A 268 4.13 -4.10 10.08
C TYR A 268 4.11 -4.63 8.65
N ASP A 269 5.22 -4.49 7.93
CA ASP A 269 5.41 -4.98 6.58
C ASP A 269 6.76 -5.74 6.48
N ILE A 270 6.79 -6.82 5.70
CA ILE A 270 7.97 -7.60 5.31
C ILE A 270 8.10 -7.46 3.80
N LEU A 271 9.32 -7.33 3.29
CA LEU A 271 9.58 -7.12 1.87
C LEU A 271 10.18 -8.39 1.25
N ILE A 272 9.61 -8.89 0.17
CA ILE A 272 10.25 -9.85 -0.72
C ILE A 272 10.78 -9.06 -1.92
N LYS A 273 12.10 -8.96 -2.03
CA LYS A 273 12.80 -8.24 -3.10
C LYS A 273 12.70 -9.04 -4.42
N GLN A 274 13.02 -8.40 -5.53
CA GLN A 274 13.01 -9.06 -6.85
C GLN A 274 13.97 -10.27 -6.96
N THR A 275 14.97 -10.35 -6.09
CA THR A 275 15.91 -11.48 -5.97
C THR A 275 15.31 -12.68 -5.21
N GLY A 276 14.17 -12.48 -4.55
CA GLY A 276 13.59 -13.40 -3.57
C GLY A 276 14.08 -13.17 -2.13
N ASP A 277 15.03 -12.27 -1.90
CA ASP A 277 15.49 -11.96 -0.54
C ASP A 277 14.37 -11.36 0.31
N ILE A 278 14.37 -11.69 1.61
CA ILE A 278 13.33 -11.27 2.55
C ILE A 278 13.91 -10.27 3.54
N HIS A 279 13.31 -9.09 3.62
CA HIS A 279 13.78 -7.97 4.41
C HIS A 279 12.72 -7.56 5.43
N SER A 280 13.16 -7.19 6.64
CA SER A 280 12.29 -6.70 7.70
C SER A 280 11.98 -5.20 7.57
N ASP A 281 12.78 -4.46 6.80
CA ASP A 281 12.60 -3.03 6.62
C ASP A 281 13.07 -2.52 5.25
N TRP A 282 12.71 -1.28 4.95
CA TRP A 282 13.03 -0.56 3.71
C TRP A 282 14.50 -0.12 3.62
N ASP A 283 15.22 -0.11 4.74
CA ASP A 283 16.64 0.25 4.84
C ASP A 283 17.60 -0.84 4.36
N GLY A 284 17.06 -1.98 3.91
CA GLY A 284 17.85 -3.12 3.45
C GLY A 284 18.14 -4.17 4.53
N THR A 285 17.65 -4.01 5.76
CA THR A 285 17.83 -5.00 6.84
C THR A 285 17.20 -6.35 6.46
N PRO A 286 17.99 -7.45 6.36
CA PRO A 286 17.45 -8.78 6.11
C PRO A 286 16.58 -9.26 7.27
N LEU A 287 15.53 -10.01 6.96
CA LEU A 287 14.69 -10.63 7.98
C LEU A 287 15.39 -11.86 8.57
N ASP A 288 15.55 -11.92 9.90
CA ASP A 288 15.93 -13.16 10.57
C ASP A 288 14.73 -14.12 10.59
N ILE A 289 14.73 -15.07 9.65
CA ILE A 289 13.67 -16.06 9.48
C ILE A 289 13.46 -16.90 10.74
N GLU A 290 14.54 -17.27 11.44
CA GLU A 290 14.42 -18.11 12.63
C GLU A 290 13.84 -17.33 13.81
N ALA A 291 14.21 -16.06 13.96
CA ALA A 291 13.56 -15.18 14.93
C ALA A 291 12.08 -14.94 14.56
N TYR A 292 11.76 -14.75 13.27
CA TYR A 292 10.38 -14.51 12.82
C TYR A 292 9.47 -15.74 13.00
N LYS A 293 10.00 -16.96 12.86
CA LYS A 293 9.28 -18.19 13.26
C LYS A 293 8.85 -18.21 14.73
N ARG A 294 9.50 -17.41 15.58
CA ARG A 294 9.20 -17.25 17.01
C ARG A 294 8.58 -15.88 17.32
N VAL A 295 8.03 -15.20 16.33
CA VAL A 295 7.42 -13.87 16.48
C VAL A 295 6.32 -13.88 17.53
N VAL A 296 6.28 -12.83 18.34
CA VAL A 296 5.18 -12.61 19.28
C VAL A 296 4.02 -11.95 18.54
N PHE A 297 2.82 -12.48 18.69
CA PHE A 297 1.62 -11.86 18.12
C PHE A 297 0.95 -10.91 19.12
N GLU A 298 0.47 -9.77 18.63
CA GLU A 298 -0.37 -8.84 19.37
C GLU A 298 -1.65 -8.47 18.59
N PRO A 299 -2.72 -8.01 19.25
CA PRO A 299 -3.89 -7.50 18.52
C PRO A 299 -3.49 -6.39 17.55
N TYR A 300 -4.15 -6.33 16.39
CA TYR A 300 -3.89 -5.23 15.46
C TYR A 300 -4.27 -3.90 16.13
N ASP A 301 -3.34 -2.95 16.12
CA ASP A 301 -3.44 -1.68 16.83
C ASP A 301 -4.09 -0.56 16.01
N LEU A 302 -4.41 -0.82 14.73
CA LEU A 302 -5.20 0.08 13.89
C LEU A 302 -6.61 0.22 14.45
N LYS A 303 -6.96 1.43 14.85
CA LYS A 303 -8.25 1.74 15.48
C LYS A 303 -8.79 3.09 15.05
N TRP A 304 -10.10 3.23 15.09
CA TRP A 304 -10.75 4.53 15.00
C TRP A 304 -10.41 5.36 16.25
N ILE A 305 -9.77 6.51 16.03
CA ILE A 305 -9.40 7.48 17.07
C ILE A 305 -10.50 8.53 17.19
N GLN A 306 -11.03 8.99 16.06
CA GLN A 306 -12.14 9.93 16.00
C GLN A 306 -13.22 9.40 15.06
N ARG A 307 -14.49 9.50 15.48
CA ARG A 307 -15.65 9.29 14.59
C ARG A 307 -16.51 10.54 14.61
N SER A 308 -16.79 11.09 13.43
CA SER A 308 -17.71 12.22 13.31
C SER A 308 -19.17 11.73 13.44
N ARG A 309 -19.95 12.38 14.32
CA ARG A 309 -21.37 12.03 14.56
C ARG A 309 -22.27 12.33 13.36
N THR A 310 -21.85 13.20 12.43
CA THR A 310 -22.64 13.55 11.23
C THR A 310 -22.74 12.40 10.23
N GLY A 311 -21.76 11.48 10.20
CA GLY A 311 -21.78 10.27 9.37
C GLY A 311 -22.71 9.16 9.85
N LEU A 312 -23.13 9.16 11.11
CA LEU A 312 -24.05 8.15 11.67
C LEU A 312 -25.51 8.33 11.18
N SER A 313 -25.89 9.54 10.76
CA SER A 313 -27.27 9.86 10.33
C SER A 313 -27.55 9.51 8.87
N LYS A 314 -26.52 9.40 8.02
CA LYS A 314 -26.63 8.89 6.65
C LYS A 314 -26.25 7.40 6.63
N ARG A 315 -27.10 6.54 7.21
CA ARG A 315 -27.06 5.10 6.90
C ARG A 315 -27.53 4.89 5.45
N LEU A 316 -26.66 5.23 4.51
CA LEU A 316 -26.59 4.55 3.22
C LEU A 316 -25.73 3.29 3.44
N PRO A 317 -25.93 2.20 2.68
CA PRO A 317 -25.28 0.91 2.89
C PRO A 317 -23.79 0.97 2.48
N PHE A 318 -22.98 1.73 3.21
CA PHE A 318 -21.55 1.95 2.98
C PHE A 318 -20.66 0.81 3.47
N LEU A 319 -21.12 -0.43 3.29
CA LEU A 319 -20.40 -1.65 3.62
C LEU A 319 -20.06 -2.45 2.35
N LYS A 320 -20.01 -1.79 1.19
CA LYS A 320 -19.71 -2.42 -0.11
C LYS A 320 -18.29 -2.21 -0.64
N THR A 321 -17.46 -1.37 -0.02
CA THR A 321 -16.05 -1.24 -0.41
C THR A 321 -15.19 -2.13 0.48
N ALA A 322 -14.76 -3.28 -0.03
CA ALA A 322 -13.95 -4.29 0.66
C ALA A 322 -12.51 -3.84 1.02
N CYS A 323 -12.23 -2.54 1.08
CA CYS A 323 -10.87 -2.01 1.21
C CYS A 323 -10.70 -0.94 2.30
N ALA A 324 -11.76 -0.60 3.03
CA ALA A 324 -11.71 0.23 4.23
C ALA A 324 -12.42 -0.50 5.37
N ILE A 325 -11.58 -1.05 6.26
CA ILE A 325 -11.93 -1.76 7.50
C ILE A 325 -12.54 -3.14 7.21
N PHE A 326 -12.01 -4.19 7.84
CA PHE A 326 -12.75 -5.19 8.63
C PHE A 326 -11.80 -6.32 9.06
N HIS A 327 -11.52 -6.28 10.37
CA HIS A 327 -10.82 -7.17 11.29
C HIS A 327 -9.32 -7.42 11.11
#